data_AF-A0A0U2R155-F1
#
_entry.id   AF-A0A0U2R155-F1
#
_cell.length_a   1.000
_cell.length_b   1.000
_cell.length_c   1.000
_cell.angle_alpha   90.00
_cell.angle_beta   90.00
_cell.angle_gamma   90.00
#
_symmetry.space_group_name_H-M   'P 1'
#
loop_
_entity.id
_entity.type
_entity.pdbx_description
1 polymer ?
#
loop_
_entity_poly.entity_id
_entity_poly.type
_entity_poly.pdbx_seq_one_letter_code
_entity_poly.pdbx_strand_id
1 'polypeptide(L)'
;AGGVNILTNPDNHAGLDRGHFLSRTGNCNTFDDGADGYCRADGVGTIILKRLEDAQADNDPILGVINGAYTNHSAEAVSITRPHVGAQAFIFNKLLNDANIDPKDVSYVEM
;
A
#
# COMPACT_ATOMS: atom_id res chain seq x y z
N ALA A 1 -4.47 -4.40 -13.95
CA ALA A 1 -3.92 -4.74 -12.61
C ALA A 1 -5.07 -4.72 -11.61
N GLY A 2 -5.01 -5.48 -10.51
CA GLY A 2 -6.11 -5.51 -9.55
C GLY A 2 -5.84 -6.44 -8.38
N GLY A 3 -6.82 -6.57 -7.49
CA GLY A 3 -6.75 -7.42 -6.31
C GLY A 3 -8.13 -7.74 -5.75
N VAL A 4 -8.20 -8.85 -5.01
CA VAL A 4 -9.40 -9.30 -4.30
C VAL A 4 -9.01 -9.87 -2.94
N ASN A 5 -9.79 -9.55 -1.92
CA ASN A 5 -9.71 -10.18 -0.60
C ASN A 5 -11.13 -10.44 -0.11
N ILE A 6 -11.43 -11.71 0.21
CA ILE A 6 -12.73 -12.12 0.77
C ILE A 6 -12.48 -13.03 1.99
N LEU A 7 -13.06 -12.67 3.13
CA LEU A 7 -12.87 -13.29 4.43
C LEU A 7 -13.92 -14.37 4.69
N THR A 8 -13.64 -15.59 4.21
CA THR A 8 -14.61 -16.71 4.30
C THR A 8 -14.34 -17.71 5.42
N ASN A 9 -13.16 -17.66 6.06
CA ASN A 9 -12.75 -18.62 7.09
C ASN A 9 -12.36 -17.89 8.40
N PRO A 10 -13.01 -18.21 9.55
CA PRO A 10 -12.67 -17.62 10.84
C PRO A 10 -11.27 -17.97 11.36
N ASP A 11 -10.67 -19.10 10.94
CA ASP A 11 -9.35 -19.53 11.42
C ASP A 11 -8.25 -18.52 11.05
N ASN A 12 -8.39 -17.84 9.90
CA ASN A 12 -7.49 -16.77 9.49
C ASN A 12 -7.56 -15.57 10.46
N HIS A 13 -8.76 -15.25 10.96
CA HIS A 13 -8.95 -14.18 11.95
C HIS A 13 -8.36 -14.60 13.30
N ALA A 14 -8.64 -15.83 13.75
CA ALA A 14 -8.09 -16.37 14.98
C ALA A 14 -6.56 -16.45 14.96
N GLY A 15 -5.96 -16.82 13.83
CA GLY A 15 -4.51 -16.82 13.65
C GLY A 15 -3.89 -15.44 13.79
N LEU A 16 -4.51 -14.42 13.20
CA LEU A 16 -4.05 -13.03 13.28
C LEU A 16 -4.20 -12.43 14.69
N ASP A 17 -5.28 -12.74 15.42
CA ASP A 17 -5.44 -12.34 16.84
C ASP A 17 -4.36 -12.99 17.72
N ARG A 18 -4.07 -14.29 17.53
CA ARG A 18 -2.96 -14.97 18.24
C ARG A 18 -1.60 -14.35 17.94
N GLY A 19 -1.44 -13.78 16.75
CA GLY A 19 -0.23 -13.05 16.35
C GLY A 19 -0.20 -11.58 16.80
N HIS A 20 -1.23 -11.10 17.51
CA HIS A 20 -1.38 -9.72 17.96
C HIS A 20 -1.41 -8.69 16.83
N PHE A 21 -1.92 -9.06 15.65
CA PHE A 21 -2.05 -8.16 14.52
C PHE A 21 -3.31 -7.30 14.56
N LEU A 22 -4.36 -7.79 15.23
CA LEU A 22 -5.70 -7.22 15.15
C LEU A 22 -6.00 -6.27 16.31
N SER A 23 -6.66 -5.16 15.99
CA SER A 23 -7.28 -4.31 17.00
C SER A 23 -8.43 -5.04 17.68
N ARG A 24 -8.62 -4.82 18.98
CA ARG A 24 -9.76 -5.37 19.73
C ARG A 24 -10.89 -4.35 19.92
N THR A 25 -10.67 -3.12 19.50
CA THR A 25 -11.57 -1.99 19.77
C THR A 25 -12.36 -1.51 18.55
N GLY A 26 -11.98 -1.94 17.34
CA GLY A 26 -12.76 -1.66 16.14
C GLY A 26 -11.92 -1.61 14.87
N ASN A 27 -12.03 -0.49 14.14
CA ASN A 27 -11.36 -0.28 12.85
C ASN A 27 -9.88 0.09 13.02
N CYS A 28 -9.15 0.26 11.91
CA CYS A 28 -7.81 0.84 11.92
C CYS A 28 -7.86 2.31 12.39
N ASN A 29 -7.23 2.62 13.51
CA ASN A 29 -7.10 3.98 14.03
C ASN A 29 -5.76 4.60 13.58
N THR A 30 -5.60 4.78 12.27
CA THR A 30 -4.32 5.25 11.69
C THR A 30 -3.89 6.59 12.29
N PHE A 31 -2.65 6.64 12.79
CA PHE A 31 -2.03 7.80 13.45
C PHE A 31 -2.60 8.21 14.82
N ASP A 32 -3.52 7.42 15.38
CA ASP A 32 -4.01 7.62 16.74
C ASP A 32 -3.04 7.05 17.80
N ASP A 33 -2.92 7.73 18.94
CA ASP A 33 -2.06 7.29 20.07
C ASP A 33 -2.56 5.97 20.69
N GLY A 34 -3.86 5.71 20.61
CA GLY A 34 -4.51 4.50 21.11
C GLY A 34 -4.56 3.35 20.10
N ALA A 35 -3.87 3.44 18.95
CA ALA A 35 -3.88 2.38 17.94
C ALA A 35 -3.24 1.08 18.47
N ASP A 36 -4.00 -0.02 18.45
CA ASP A 36 -3.64 -1.31 19.04
C ASP A 36 -3.57 -2.48 18.02
N GLY A 37 -3.78 -2.20 16.74
CA GLY A 37 -3.75 -3.18 15.65
C GLY A 37 -4.58 -2.73 14.45
N TYR A 38 -4.79 -3.61 13.48
CA TYR A 38 -5.61 -3.31 12.30
C TYR A 38 -6.94 -4.09 12.30
N CYS A 39 -7.91 -3.65 11.50
CA CYS A 39 -9.15 -4.38 11.24
C CYS A 39 -9.15 -4.96 9.83
N ARG A 40 -9.62 -6.21 9.69
CA ARG A 40 -9.69 -6.90 8.40
C ARG A 40 -10.89 -6.39 7.60
N ALA A 41 -10.76 -6.32 6.28
CA ALA A 41 -11.84 -5.88 5.39
C ALA A 41 -11.90 -6.73 4.11
N ASP A 42 -13.10 -6.80 3.52
CA ASP A 42 -13.33 -7.37 2.19
C ASP A 42 -13.22 -6.28 1.12
N GLY A 43 -12.76 -6.66 -0.08
CA GLY A 43 -12.69 -5.72 -1.19
C GLY A 43 -12.25 -6.36 -2.50
N VAL A 44 -12.70 -5.79 -3.61
CA VAL A 44 -12.26 -6.14 -4.97
C VAL A 44 -12.09 -4.88 -5.79
N GLY A 45 -11.00 -4.79 -6.55
CA GLY A 45 -10.71 -3.64 -7.39
C GLY A 45 -9.85 -4.00 -8.59
N THR A 46 -10.07 -3.30 -9.71
CA THR A 46 -9.29 -3.45 -10.93
C THR A 46 -9.07 -2.10 -11.60
N ILE A 47 -7.93 -1.98 -12.28
CA ILE A 47 -7.58 -0.86 -13.14
C ILE A 47 -7.10 -1.39 -14.50
N ILE A 48 -7.40 -0.62 -15.53
CA ILE A 48 -6.90 -0.84 -16.89
C ILE A 48 -5.71 0.08 -17.10
N LEU A 49 -4.61 -0.49 -17.61
CA LEU A 49 -3.38 0.23 -17.84
C LEU A 49 -3.08 0.21 -19.34
N LYS A 50 -2.56 1.34 -19.81
CA LYS A 50 -2.11 1.54 -21.19
C LYS A 50 -0.93 2.50 -21.17
N ARG A 51 -0.06 2.44 -22.18
CA ARG A 51 0.94 3.51 -22.35
C ARG A 51 0.20 4.81 -22.62
N LEU A 52 0.71 5.91 -22.05
CA LEU A 52 0.05 7.21 -22.12
C LEU A 52 -0.15 7.66 -23.58
N GLU A 53 0.87 7.46 -24.41
CA GLU A 53 0.83 7.78 -25.85
C GLU A 53 -0.27 7.02 -26.61
N ASP A 54 -0.45 5.72 -26.32
CA ASP A 54 -1.50 4.94 -26.99
C ASP A 54 -2.90 5.31 -26.46
N ALA A 55 -3.02 5.66 -25.18
CA ALA A 55 -4.30 6.11 -24.60
C ALA A 55 -4.74 7.45 -25.22
N GLN A 56 -3.79 8.35 -25.46
CA GLN A 56 -4.04 9.61 -26.15
C GLN A 56 -4.38 9.39 -27.63
N ALA A 57 -3.65 8.51 -28.33
CA ALA A 57 -3.90 8.20 -29.74
C ALA A 57 -5.29 7.59 -29.97
N ASP A 58 -5.73 6.71 -29.07
CA ASP A 58 -7.04 6.06 -29.17
C ASP A 58 -8.17 6.89 -28.52
N ASN A 59 -7.84 8.06 -27.95
CA ASN A 59 -8.77 8.95 -27.26
C ASN A 59 -9.50 8.26 -26.09
N ASP A 60 -8.77 7.44 -25.33
CA ASP A 60 -9.27 6.78 -24.13
C ASP A 60 -9.44 7.78 -22.97
N PRO A 61 -10.41 7.57 -22.05
CA PRO A 61 -10.48 8.34 -20.82
C PRO A 61 -9.28 8.01 -19.91
N ILE A 62 -8.46 9.01 -19.62
CA ILE A 62 -7.28 8.85 -18.75
C ILE A 62 -7.62 9.34 -17.33
N LEU A 63 -7.66 8.42 -16.37
CA LEU A 63 -7.96 8.73 -14.96
C LEU A 63 -6.74 9.27 -14.18
N GLY A 64 -5.54 8.94 -14.63
CA GLY A 64 -4.27 9.33 -14.00
C GLY A 64 -3.08 8.73 -14.71
N VAL A 65 -1.88 9.20 -14.36
CA VAL A 65 -0.60 8.72 -14.90
C VAL A 65 0.21 8.08 -13.77
N ILE A 66 0.79 6.91 -14.04
CA ILE A 66 1.69 6.24 -13.10
C ILE A 66 3.12 6.60 -13.53
N ASN A 67 3.78 7.49 -12.77
CA ASN A 67 5.13 7.96 -13.07
C ASN A 67 6.21 6.93 -12.71
N GLY A 68 5.91 5.98 -11.81
CA GLY A 68 6.81 4.92 -11.43
C GLY A 68 6.18 3.98 -10.42
N ALA A 69 6.77 2.80 -10.25
CA ALA A 69 6.43 1.84 -9.21
C ALA A 69 7.70 1.11 -8.79
N TYR A 70 7.84 0.82 -7.50
CA TYR A 70 9.01 0.17 -6.94
C TYR A 70 8.60 -0.81 -5.84
N THR A 71 9.41 -1.85 -5.62
CA THR A 71 9.22 -2.84 -4.56
C THR A 71 10.59 -3.19 -3.96
N ASN A 72 10.65 -3.38 -2.64
CA ASN A 72 11.81 -3.94 -1.95
C ASN A 72 11.38 -4.88 -0.82
N HIS A 73 12.33 -5.28 0.03
CA HIS A 73 12.09 -6.15 1.18
C HIS A 73 12.73 -5.57 2.45
N SER A 74 12.04 -5.65 3.58
CA SER A 74 12.52 -5.20 4.89
C SER A 74 13.48 -6.23 5.51
N ALA A 75 14.61 -6.50 4.84
CA ALA A 75 15.55 -7.55 5.25
C ALA A 75 16.25 -7.29 6.60
N GLU A 76 16.37 -6.01 6.99
CA GLU A 76 17.02 -5.56 8.23
C GLU A 76 16.05 -5.43 9.42
N ALA A 77 14.80 -5.88 9.26
CA ALA A 77 13.81 -5.81 10.33
C ALA A 77 14.19 -6.67 11.54
N VAL A 78 13.89 -6.16 12.73
CA VAL A 78 14.14 -6.86 14.02
C VAL A 78 13.31 -8.13 14.21
N SER A 79 12.24 -8.30 13.42
CA SER A 79 11.40 -9.49 13.37
C SER A 79 10.83 -9.59 11.97
N ILE A 80 10.59 -10.82 11.49
CA ILE A 80 10.02 -11.09 10.15
C ILE A 80 8.67 -10.37 9.91
N THR A 81 7.93 -10.04 10.98
CA THR A 81 6.62 -9.37 10.89
C THR A 81 6.66 -7.87 11.16
N ARG A 82 7.79 -7.32 11.65
CA ARG A 82 7.90 -5.87 11.93
C ARG A 82 8.38 -5.12 10.69
N PRO A 83 7.79 -3.95 10.37
CA PRO A 83 8.28 -3.12 9.28
C PRO A 83 9.66 -2.51 9.61
N HIS A 84 10.40 -2.08 8.57
CA HIS A 84 11.70 -1.43 8.73
C HIS A 84 11.72 -0.03 8.07
N VAL A 85 11.94 1.00 8.89
CA VAL A 85 11.91 2.41 8.44
C VAL A 85 12.96 2.72 7.36
N GLY A 86 14.16 2.15 7.47
CA GLY A 86 15.22 2.37 6.48
C GLY A 86 14.87 1.81 5.10
N ALA A 87 14.19 0.66 5.06
CA ALA A 87 13.77 0.05 3.80
C ALA A 87 12.66 0.88 3.14
N GLN A 88 11.73 1.43 3.93
CA GLN A 88 10.65 2.30 3.44
C GLN A 88 11.18 3.66 2.97
N ALA A 89 12.08 4.30 3.72
CA ALA A 89 12.70 5.56 3.31
C ALA A 89 13.51 5.41 2.01
N PHE A 90 14.20 4.27 1.84
CA PHE A 90 14.94 3.97 0.62
C PHE A 90 14.03 3.91 -0.61
N ILE A 91 12.90 3.19 -0.53
CA ILE A 91 11.98 3.07 -1.68
C ILE A 91 11.38 4.43 -2.06
N PHE A 92 10.97 5.26 -1.10
CA PHE A 92 10.44 6.59 -1.42
C PHE A 92 11.47 7.46 -2.14
N ASN A 93 12.71 7.51 -1.63
CA ASN A 93 13.79 8.25 -2.28
C ASN A 93 14.10 7.69 -3.67
N LYS A 94 14.15 6.35 -3.83
CA LYS A 94 14.44 5.73 -5.12
C LYS A 94 13.37 6.06 -6.16
N LEU A 95 12.10 5.95 -5.77
CA LEU A 95 10.95 6.21 -6.64
C LEU A 95 10.91 7.67 -7.10
N LEU A 96 11.05 8.63 -6.18
CA LEU A 96 11.02 10.06 -6.50
C LEU A 96 12.21 10.46 -7.40
N ASN A 97 13.41 9.94 -7.12
CA ASN A 97 14.58 10.19 -7.96
C ASN A 97 14.42 9.60 -9.37
N ASP A 98 13.96 8.35 -9.49
CA ASP A 98 13.75 7.71 -10.80
C ASP A 98 12.66 8.39 -11.62
N ALA A 99 11.61 8.89 -10.95
CA ALA A 99 10.53 9.65 -11.56
C ALA A 99 10.89 11.13 -11.80
N ASN A 100 12.06 11.58 -11.31
CA ASN A 100 12.50 12.98 -11.33
C ASN A 100 11.45 13.96 -10.76
N ILE A 101 10.91 13.63 -9.58
CA ILE A 101 9.91 14.41 -8.85
C ILE A 101 10.55 15.00 -7.58
N ASP A 102 10.44 16.32 -7.38
CA ASP A 102 10.81 16.94 -6.09
C ASP A 102 9.77 16.50 -5.04
N PRO A 103 10.18 15.97 -3.87
CA PRO A 103 9.25 15.67 -2.78
C PRO A 103 8.28 16.80 -2.43
N LYS A 104 8.65 18.06 -2.67
CA LYS A 104 7.78 19.24 -2.44
C LYS A 104 6.64 19.37 -3.43
N ASP A 105 6.71 18.70 -4.58
CA ASP A 105 5.64 18.65 -5.57
C ASP A 105 4.56 17.61 -5.20
N VAL A 106 4.82 16.74 -4.20
CA VAL A 106 3.85 15.76 -3.71
C VAL A 106 2.85 16.44 -2.78
N SER A 107 1.61 16.53 -3.23
CA SER A 107 0.52 17.19 -2.48
C SER A 107 -0.25 16.26 -1.55
N TYR A 108 -0.17 14.95 -1.77
CA TYR A 108 -0.89 13.94 -0.99
C TYR A 108 -0.11 12.62 -0.93
N VAL A 109 -0.19 11.94 0.21
CA VAL A 109 0.38 10.61 0.42
C VAL A 109 -0.71 9.72 1.00
N GLU A 110 -1.10 8.70 0.25
CA GLU A 110 -1.87 7.58 0.79
C GLU A 110 -0.90 6.63 1.50
N MET A 111 -0.99 6.53 2.83
CA MET A 111 -0.06 5.77 3.69
C MET A 111 -0.60 4.41 4.11
#